data_AF-U7UI75-F1
#
_entry.id   AF-U7UI75-F1
#
_cell.length_a   1.000
_cell.length_b   1.000
_cell.length_c   1.000
_cell.angle_alpha   90.00
_cell.angle_beta   90.00
_cell.angle_gamma   90.00
#
_symmetry.space_group_name_H-M   'P 1'
#
loop_
_entity.id
_entity.type
_entity.pdbx_description
1 polymer ?
#
loop_
_entity_poly.entity_id
_entity_poly.type
_entity_poly.pdbx_seq_one_letter_code
_entity_poly.pdbx_strand_id
1 'polypeptide(L)'
;MDNLVRRQIYRVYFDIKREKILENDFDLNEDFKGYELLLYPDKNEAAILSYKQYTKNLFDIDITFKEYIKENYGKDAKEDDIKKQKSKYSYMTKRSDVMKNVDWVYFYNYFYKNRDSLENLNIKDGNLKLIIINHGQNALNFILNGKEKYFEKNLDSLMFDSIKYSLSNNYFNKAIAQFNYYLSFKDYFEKNIGGLFMTLQKDMKEKIRSGGNFEFESDEEFLFGIGQILRYLLDKSNIGDKNLTFIREYLDNDNPKKIVEKLKRLIVRYGHNIKVIKNSNLNGLISKVLSYEYKGKKVDDKYIICGFLDEVYIYNKKNNSEEKGNINE
;
A
#
# COMPACT_ATOMS: atom_id res chain seq x y z
N MET A 1 47.72 -4.34 9.03
CA MET A 1 46.84 -3.16 8.85
C MET A 1 47.15 -2.65 7.46
N ASP A 2 46.34 -2.98 6.46
CA ASP A 2 46.57 -2.49 5.10
C ASP A 2 45.29 -1.89 4.52
N ASN A 3 45.50 -0.71 3.94
CA ASN A 3 44.53 0.27 3.51
C ASN A 3 43.40 -0.30 2.64
N LEU A 4 42.20 -0.40 3.21
CA LEU A 4 40.94 -0.35 2.48
C LEU A 4 40.76 1.05 1.89
N VAL A 5 41.48 1.34 0.79
CA VAL A 5 41.11 2.45 -0.09
C VAL A 5 39.70 2.14 -0.58
N ARG A 6 38.70 2.91 -0.12
CA ARG A 6 37.35 2.89 -0.70
C ARG A 6 37.49 3.27 -2.17
N ARG A 7 37.60 2.27 -3.05
CA ARG A 7 37.65 2.46 -4.50
C ARG A 7 36.31 3.06 -4.93
N GLN A 8 36.37 4.19 -5.60
CA GLN A 8 35.20 5.00 -5.94
C GLN A 8 34.48 4.40 -7.15
N ILE A 9 33.19 4.13 -7.02
CA ILE A 9 32.33 3.75 -8.14
C ILE A 9 31.92 5.03 -8.86
N TYR A 10 32.00 5.04 -10.19
CA TYR A 10 31.66 6.19 -11.02
C TYR A 10 30.32 5.99 -11.71
N ARG A 11 29.55 7.07 -11.84
CA ARG A 11 28.35 7.13 -12.66
C ARG A 11 28.63 8.00 -13.88
N VAL A 12 28.36 7.43 -15.05
CA VAL A 12 28.56 8.09 -16.33
C VAL A 12 27.29 7.99 -17.14
N TYR A 13 26.84 9.12 -17.69
CA TYR A 13 25.61 9.20 -18.48
C TYR A 13 25.97 9.52 -19.92
N PHE A 14 25.63 8.62 -20.84
CA PHE A 14 25.76 8.83 -22.28
C PHE A 14 24.47 9.42 -22.80
N ASP A 15 24.42 10.74 -22.90
CA ASP A 15 23.27 11.46 -23.47
C ASP A 15 23.33 11.36 -24.99
N ILE A 16 22.55 10.43 -25.55
CA ILE A 16 22.47 10.21 -27.01
C ILE A 16 21.80 11.41 -27.69
N LYS A 17 20.92 12.13 -26.99
CA LYS A 17 20.22 13.28 -27.55
C LYS A 17 21.14 14.48 -27.69
N ARG A 18 22.01 14.72 -26.70
CA ARG A 18 22.97 15.84 -26.68
C ARG A 18 24.36 15.46 -27.21
N GLU A 19 24.58 14.18 -27.51
CA GLU A 19 25.87 13.61 -27.92
C GLU A 19 27.00 13.93 -26.93
N LYS A 20 26.69 13.84 -25.62
CA LYS A 20 27.62 14.20 -24.54
C LYS A 20 27.68 13.14 -23.47
N ILE A 21 28.82 13.07 -22.82
CA ILE A 21 29.00 12.33 -21.56
C ILE A 21 28.77 13.32 -20.42
N LEU A 22 27.89 12.98 -19.49
CA LEU A 22 27.65 13.74 -18.25
C LEU A 22 28.21 12.92 -17.08
N GLU A 23 28.92 13.59 -16.17
CA GLU A 23 29.57 12.99 -15.00
C GLU A 23 28.89 13.44 -13.70
N ASN A 24 28.58 12.50 -12.79
CA ASN A 24 27.96 12.73 -11.47
C ASN A 24 26.61 13.49 -11.44
N ASP A 25 25.80 13.24 -10.40
CA ASP A 25 24.57 13.99 -10.06
C ASP A 25 23.53 14.25 -11.18
N PHE A 26 23.35 13.31 -12.11
CA PHE A 26 22.24 13.40 -13.06
C PHE A 26 20.90 13.36 -12.30
N ASP A 27 20.21 14.50 -12.29
CA ASP A 27 18.87 14.61 -11.72
C ASP A 27 17.89 13.86 -12.63
N LEU A 28 17.09 12.97 -12.05
CA LEU A 28 16.03 12.22 -12.73
C LEU A 28 14.96 13.13 -13.38
N ASN A 29 15.06 14.44 -13.17
CA ASN A 29 14.19 15.46 -13.75
C ASN A 29 14.72 16.05 -15.06
N GLU A 30 15.97 15.79 -15.46
CA GLU A 30 16.49 16.31 -16.72
C GLU A 30 16.03 15.47 -17.91
N ASP A 31 15.68 16.15 -19.00
CA ASP A 31 15.37 15.51 -20.27
C ASP A 31 16.62 14.77 -20.79
N PHE A 32 16.57 13.44 -20.75
CA PHE A 32 17.67 12.56 -21.08
C PHE A 32 17.18 11.31 -21.79
N LYS A 33 17.90 10.98 -22.86
CA LYS A 33 17.72 9.74 -23.61
C LYS A 33 19.09 9.14 -23.84
N GLY A 34 19.33 7.94 -23.34
CA GLY A 34 20.68 7.42 -23.29
C GLY A 34 20.90 6.28 -22.32
N TYR A 35 22.14 6.15 -21.86
CA TYR A 35 22.55 5.09 -20.93
C TYR A 35 23.19 5.68 -19.68
N GLU A 36 22.77 5.22 -18.49
CA GLU A 36 23.55 5.35 -17.25
C GLU A 36 24.42 4.10 -17.14
N LEU A 37 25.74 4.28 -17.01
CA LEU A 37 26.68 3.21 -16.69
C LEU A 37 27.23 3.40 -15.29
N LEU A 38 27.21 2.31 -14.51
CA LEU A 38 27.91 2.22 -13.24
C LEU A 38 29.26 1.56 -13.49
N LEU A 39 30.34 2.34 -13.35
CA LEU A 39 31.69 1.92 -13.69
C LEU A 39 32.53 1.68 -12.44
N TYR A 40 33.30 0.59 -12.49
CA TYR A 40 34.38 0.32 -11.56
C TYR A 40 35.71 0.47 -12.27
N PRO A 41 36.47 1.55 -12.01
CA PRO A 41 37.78 1.73 -12.62
C PRO A 41 38.80 0.79 -11.99
N ASP A 42 39.56 0.12 -12.85
CA ASP A 42 40.82 -0.54 -12.55
C ASP A 42 41.99 0.28 -13.16
N LYS A 43 43.24 -0.13 -12.92
CA LYS A 43 44.44 0.65 -13.30
C LYS A 43 44.46 1.12 -14.76
N ASN A 44 43.98 0.29 -15.70
CA ASN A 44 44.04 0.57 -17.14
C ASN A 44 42.69 0.42 -17.84
N GLU A 45 41.65 -0.04 -17.15
CA GLU A 45 40.35 -0.39 -17.73
C GLU A 45 39.23 -0.02 -16.76
N ALA A 46 37.98 -0.03 -17.23
CA ALA A 46 36.81 0.12 -16.37
C ALA A 46 35.84 -1.02 -16.61
N ALA A 47 35.44 -1.71 -15.54
CA ALA A 47 34.38 -2.69 -15.60
C ALA A 47 33.02 -1.99 -15.55
N ILE A 48 32.12 -2.32 -16.47
CA ILE A 48 30.72 -1.92 -16.38
C ILE A 48 30.04 -2.87 -15.38
N LEU A 49 29.76 -2.37 -14.18
CA LEU A 49 29.07 -3.14 -13.14
C LEU A 49 27.59 -3.30 -13.47
N SER A 50 26.97 -2.25 -14.01
CA SER A 50 25.57 -2.26 -14.45
C SER A 50 25.32 -1.15 -15.47
N TYR A 51 24.22 -1.28 -16.21
CA TYR A 51 23.74 -0.22 -17.09
C TYR A 51 22.22 -0.07 -16.98
N LYS A 52 21.74 1.15 -17.21
CA LYS A 52 20.31 1.45 -17.36
C LYS A 52 20.08 2.22 -18.65
N GLN A 53 19.03 1.88 -19.37
CA GLN A 53 18.65 2.54 -20.61
C GLN A 53 17.45 3.47 -20.37
N TYR A 54 17.54 4.67 -20.94
CA TYR A 54 16.53 5.72 -20.91
C TYR A 54 16.04 5.94 -22.34
N THR A 55 14.84 5.43 -22.65
CA THR A 55 14.45 5.15 -24.05
C THR A 55 13.58 6.21 -24.72
N LYS A 56 12.98 7.16 -24.00
CA LYS A 56 12.01 8.11 -24.56
C LYS A 56 12.24 9.54 -24.08
N ASN A 57 11.93 10.54 -24.91
CA ASN A 57 11.74 11.92 -24.45
C ASN A 57 10.68 11.86 -23.34
N LEU A 58 11.14 12.22 -22.15
CA LEU A 58 10.54 11.91 -20.87
C LEU A 58 9.41 12.91 -20.57
N PHE A 59 8.28 12.85 -21.28
CA PHE A 59 7.10 13.61 -20.85
C PHE A 59 6.81 13.32 -19.37
N ASP A 60 6.54 14.38 -18.61
CA ASP A 60 6.51 14.40 -17.16
C ASP A 60 5.63 13.29 -16.58
N ILE A 61 6.10 12.66 -15.50
CA ILE A 61 5.26 11.73 -14.74
C ILE A 61 4.17 12.55 -14.06
N ASP A 62 3.04 12.74 -14.72
CA ASP A 62 1.91 13.46 -14.15
C ASP A 62 1.04 12.48 -13.35
N ILE A 63 1.21 12.48 -12.03
CA ILE A 63 0.41 11.67 -11.12
C ILE A 63 -0.11 12.49 -9.95
N THR A 64 -1.38 12.28 -9.61
CA THR A 64 -1.97 12.83 -8.38
C THR A 64 -2.11 11.73 -7.34
N PHE A 65 -1.33 11.80 -6.27
CA PHE A 65 -1.51 10.94 -5.11
C PHE A 65 -2.62 11.47 -4.22
N LYS A 66 -3.69 10.68 -4.03
CA LYS A 66 -4.87 11.08 -3.27
C LYS A 66 -5.03 10.23 -2.01
N GLU A 67 -5.55 10.84 -0.96
CA GLU A 67 -5.95 10.15 0.27
C GLU A 67 -7.40 9.64 0.12
N TYR A 68 -7.59 8.44 -0.44
CA TYR A 68 -8.92 7.82 -0.60
C TYR A 68 -9.45 7.32 0.75
N ILE A 69 -8.58 6.67 1.53
CA ILE A 69 -8.82 6.31 2.93
C ILE A 69 -8.01 7.25 3.81
N LYS A 70 -8.66 7.85 4.80
CA LYS A 70 -8.01 8.77 5.74
C LYS A 70 -7.11 8.02 6.71
N GLU A 71 -5.88 8.49 6.87
CA GLU A 71 -4.99 8.01 7.93
C GLU A 71 -5.45 8.49 9.30
N ASN A 72 -5.23 7.66 10.32
CA ASN A 72 -5.60 7.97 11.70
C ASN A 72 -4.40 8.54 12.46
N TYR A 73 -4.29 9.86 12.47
CA TYR A 73 -3.33 10.59 13.29
C TYR A 73 -3.98 10.77 14.67
N GLY A 74 -3.49 10.07 15.69
CA GLY A 74 -4.04 10.11 17.05
C GLY A 74 -4.21 11.54 17.58
N LYS A 75 -5.04 11.73 18.60
CA LYS A 75 -5.41 13.07 19.12
C LYS A 75 -4.20 13.93 19.52
N ASP A 76 -3.12 13.30 19.95
CA ASP A 76 -1.91 13.96 20.44
C ASP A 76 -0.82 14.11 19.35
N ALA A 77 -1.13 13.77 18.10
CA ALA A 77 -0.20 13.93 16.99
C ALA A 77 0.07 15.42 16.73
N LYS A 78 1.36 15.78 16.63
CA LYS A 78 1.77 17.17 16.34
C LYS A 78 1.33 17.58 14.95
N GLU A 79 0.88 18.81 14.80
CA GLU A 79 0.39 19.34 13.52
C GLU A 79 1.45 19.25 12.42
N ASP A 80 2.72 19.52 12.73
CA ASP A 80 3.82 19.42 11.78
C ASP A 80 4.08 17.99 11.30
N ASP A 81 3.92 17.00 12.18
CA ASP A 81 4.03 15.59 11.82
C ASP A 81 2.88 15.19 10.88
N ILE A 82 1.66 15.68 11.14
CA ILE A 82 0.51 15.47 10.25
C ILE A 82 0.74 16.12 8.89
N LYS A 83 1.21 17.37 8.85
CA LYS A 83 1.54 18.08 7.60
C LYS A 83 2.58 17.32 6.79
N LYS A 84 3.65 16.85 7.45
CA LYS A 84 4.69 16.03 6.82
C LYS A 84 4.13 14.72 6.30
N GLN A 85 3.23 14.07 7.03
CA GLN A 85 2.57 12.84 6.56
C GLN A 85 1.67 13.09 5.35
N LYS A 86 0.94 14.21 5.35
CA LYS A 86 0.03 14.56 4.25
C LYS A 86 0.76 15.05 2.99
N SER A 87 2.00 15.50 3.08
CA SER A 87 2.75 15.97 1.91
C SER A 87 2.97 14.88 0.84
N LYS A 88 2.85 13.60 1.23
CA LYS A 88 2.87 12.46 0.29
C LYS A 88 1.66 12.42 -0.63
N TYR A 89 0.56 13.09 -0.28
CA TYR A 89 -0.63 13.19 -1.10
C TYR A 89 -0.61 14.53 -1.83
N SER A 90 -0.09 14.53 -3.04
CA SER A 90 0.04 15.73 -3.86
C SER A 90 0.11 15.39 -5.34
N TYR A 91 -0.09 16.43 -6.15
CA TYR A 91 0.22 16.39 -7.58
C TYR A 91 1.74 16.44 -7.76
N MET A 92 2.27 15.51 -8.54
CA MET A 92 3.70 15.38 -8.79
C MET A 92 3.96 15.27 -10.27
N THR A 93 4.97 16.00 -10.73
CA THR A 93 5.53 15.94 -12.10
C THR A 93 6.99 15.49 -12.10
N LYS A 94 7.70 15.70 -10.97
CA LYS A 94 9.11 15.35 -10.80
C LYS A 94 9.27 13.89 -10.44
N ARG A 95 10.00 13.14 -11.27
CA ARG A 95 10.31 11.71 -11.07
C ARG A 95 11.01 11.44 -9.75
N SER A 96 11.97 12.31 -9.41
CA SER A 96 12.70 12.23 -8.15
C SER A 96 11.77 12.32 -6.92
N ASP A 97 10.73 13.15 -6.97
CA ASP A 97 9.76 13.29 -5.89
C ASP A 97 8.81 12.10 -5.82
N VAL A 98 8.34 11.61 -6.98
CA VAL A 98 7.55 10.37 -7.05
C VAL A 98 8.35 9.18 -6.47
N MET A 99 9.62 9.03 -6.84
CA MET A 99 10.46 7.94 -6.34
C MET A 99 10.74 8.06 -4.83
N LYS A 100 11.02 9.26 -4.31
CA LYS A 100 11.17 9.46 -2.86
C LYS A 100 9.91 9.07 -2.10
N ASN A 101 8.74 9.40 -2.64
CA ASN A 101 7.47 9.06 -2.03
C ASN A 101 7.16 7.56 -2.11
N VAL A 102 7.41 6.92 -3.25
CA VAL A 102 7.29 5.46 -3.39
C VAL A 102 8.24 4.75 -2.45
N ASP A 103 9.50 5.18 -2.37
CA ASP A 103 10.49 4.64 -1.43
C ASP A 103 10.04 4.81 0.01
N TRP A 104 9.50 5.99 0.33
CA TRP A 104 8.95 6.21 1.65
C TRP A 104 7.77 5.28 1.93
N VAL A 105 6.76 5.22 1.08
CA VAL A 105 5.50 4.48 1.31
C VAL A 105 5.66 2.95 1.23
N TYR A 106 6.41 2.43 0.28
CA TYR A 106 6.54 0.98 0.08
C TYR A 106 7.81 0.39 0.67
N PHE A 107 8.91 1.14 0.66
CA PHE A 107 10.26 0.60 0.94
C PHE A 107 10.91 1.21 2.18
N TYR A 108 10.17 2.00 2.96
CA TYR A 108 10.60 2.58 4.23
C TYR A 108 11.91 3.37 4.13
N ASN A 109 12.12 4.05 2.99
CA ASN A 109 13.33 4.84 2.66
C ASN A 109 14.63 4.01 2.51
N TYR A 110 14.52 2.69 2.35
CA TYR A 110 15.70 1.83 2.17
C TYR A 110 16.07 1.61 0.72
N PHE A 111 15.16 1.75 -0.24
CA PHE A 111 15.44 1.41 -1.63
C PHE A 111 16.19 2.53 -2.35
N TYR A 112 15.70 3.77 -2.33
CA TYR A 112 16.21 4.82 -3.25
C TYR A 112 17.71 5.10 -3.06
N LYS A 113 18.18 5.11 -1.81
CA LYS A 113 19.59 5.32 -1.47
C LYS A 113 20.49 4.13 -1.82
N ASN A 114 19.94 2.92 -1.87
CA ASN A 114 20.67 1.67 -2.09
C ASN A 114 20.35 1.02 -3.45
N ARG A 115 19.67 1.74 -4.35
CA ARG A 115 19.14 1.25 -5.62
C ARG A 115 20.18 0.62 -6.57
N ASP A 116 21.46 0.91 -6.37
CA ASP A 116 22.57 0.40 -7.18
C ASP A 116 23.44 -0.64 -6.46
N SER A 117 23.07 -1.03 -5.23
CA SER A 117 23.82 -2.00 -4.42
C SER A 117 22.87 -2.73 -3.48
N LEU A 118 21.82 -3.34 -4.04
CA LEU A 118 20.78 -4.02 -3.27
C LEU A 118 21.34 -5.22 -2.49
N GLU A 119 22.44 -5.85 -2.94
CA GLU A 119 23.12 -6.90 -2.19
C GLU A 119 23.62 -6.42 -0.81
N ASN A 120 23.93 -5.12 -0.68
CA ASN A 120 24.47 -4.50 0.54
C ASN A 120 23.38 -3.91 1.45
N LEU A 121 22.09 -4.18 1.19
CA LEU A 121 20.99 -3.73 2.04
C LEU A 121 21.15 -4.25 3.47
N ASN A 122 21.46 -3.33 4.39
CA ASN A 122 21.55 -3.56 5.82
C ASN A 122 20.16 -3.49 6.47
N ILE A 123 19.32 -4.48 6.18
CA ILE A 123 17.98 -4.65 6.76
C ILE A 123 17.94 -6.00 7.47
N LYS A 124 17.64 -6.00 8.78
CA LYS A 124 17.51 -7.23 9.57
C LYS A 124 16.24 -8.00 9.25
N ASP A 125 15.15 -7.29 8.91
CA ASP A 125 13.87 -7.91 8.57
C ASP A 125 13.90 -8.47 7.14
N GLY A 126 13.84 -9.81 7.04
CA GLY A 126 13.89 -10.52 5.76
C GLY A 126 12.68 -10.25 4.86
N ASN A 127 11.49 -9.98 5.42
CA ASN A 127 10.29 -9.73 4.62
C ASN A 127 10.39 -8.36 3.94
N LEU A 128 10.81 -7.32 4.67
CA LEU A 128 11.05 -6.00 4.09
C LEU A 128 12.15 -6.07 3.01
N LYS A 129 13.23 -6.79 3.30
CA LYS A 129 14.33 -6.98 2.33
C LYS A 129 13.82 -7.64 1.05
N LEU A 130 12.99 -8.68 1.16
CA LEU A 130 12.42 -9.37 0.00
C LEU A 130 11.49 -8.46 -0.82
N ILE A 131 10.64 -7.66 -0.16
CA ILE A 131 9.77 -6.67 -0.84
C ILE A 131 10.61 -5.70 -1.67
N ILE A 132 11.70 -5.18 -1.11
CA ILE A 132 12.58 -4.23 -1.80
C ILE A 132 13.26 -4.89 -3.00
N ILE A 133 13.80 -6.10 -2.82
CA ILE A 133 14.49 -6.84 -3.89
C ILE A 133 13.53 -7.16 -5.04
N ASN A 134 12.30 -7.60 -4.73
CA ASN A 134 11.33 -8.03 -5.74
C ASN A 134 10.70 -6.86 -6.50
N HIS A 135 10.48 -5.72 -5.84
CA HIS A 135 9.63 -4.65 -6.39
C HIS A 135 10.37 -3.33 -6.64
N GLY A 136 11.46 -3.06 -5.93
CA GLY A 136 12.13 -1.76 -5.95
C GLY A 136 12.59 -1.35 -7.34
N GLN A 137 13.31 -2.25 -8.03
CA GLN A 137 13.83 -1.95 -9.36
C GLN A 137 12.73 -1.80 -10.41
N ASN A 138 11.62 -2.51 -10.27
CA ASN A 138 10.46 -2.37 -11.15
C ASN A 138 9.79 -1.01 -10.97
N ALA A 139 9.64 -0.55 -9.73
CA ALA A 139 9.13 0.79 -9.42
C ALA A 139 10.04 1.89 -9.99
N LEU A 140 11.36 1.74 -9.82
CA LEU A 140 12.32 2.68 -10.40
C LEU A 140 12.23 2.70 -11.92
N ASN A 141 12.26 1.54 -12.58
CA ASN A 141 12.17 1.45 -14.02
C ASN A 141 10.90 2.11 -14.56
N PHE A 142 9.76 1.93 -13.89
CA PHE A 142 8.52 2.63 -14.23
C PHE A 142 8.66 4.15 -14.11
N ILE A 143 9.19 4.64 -12.99
CA ILE A 143 9.32 6.09 -12.76
C ILE A 143 10.28 6.71 -13.78
N LEU A 144 11.35 6.01 -14.14
CA LEU A 144 12.33 6.47 -15.13
C LEU A 144 11.75 6.46 -16.54
N ASN A 145 11.12 5.38 -16.97
CA ASN A 145 10.74 5.20 -18.38
C ASN A 145 9.28 5.57 -18.71
N GLY A 146 8.43 5.71 -17.69
CA GLY A 146 6.99 5.98 -17.82
C GLY A 146 6.21 4.77 -18.36
N LYS A 147 4.89 4.72 -18.11
CA LYS A 147 3.91 3.70 -18.58
C LYS A 147 4.48 2.32 -18.90
N GLU A 148 5.21 1.76 -17.94
CA GLU A 148 5.78 0.42 -18.02
C GLU A 148 4.68 -0.61 -17.75
N LYS A 149 4.20 -1.28 -18.80
CA LYS A 149 3.20 -2.36 -18.70
C LYS A 149 3.61 -3.44 -17.69
N TYR A 150 4.92 -3.61 -17.48
CA TYR A 150 5.43 -4.55 -16.50
C TYR A 150 5.14 -4.09 -15.07
N PHE A 151 5.33 -2.82 -14.73
CA PHE A 151 5.01 -2.31 -13.40
C PHE A 151 3.50 -2.32 -13.15
N GLU A 152 2.69 -1.92 -14.13
CA GLU A 152 1.23 -1.98 -14.06
C GLU A 152 0.74 -3.40 -13.70
N LYS A 153 1.30 -4.44 -14.34
CA LYS A 153 0.98 -5.85 -14.06
C LYS A 153 1.43 -6.34 -12.68
N ASN A 154 2.48 -5.77 -12.11
CA ASN A 154 3.04 -6.18 -10.82
C ASN A 154 2.58 -5.29 -9.65
N LEU A 155 1.83 -4.22 -9.93
CA LEU A 155 1.37 -3.26 -8.93
C LEU A 155 0.54 -3.93 -7.82
N ASP A 156 -0.32 -4.89 -8.18
CA ASP A 156 -1.14 -5.64 -7.22
C ASP A 156 -0.24 -6.43 -6.25
N SER A 157 0.82 -7.09 -6.74
CA SER A 157 1.75 -7.84 -5.89
C SER A 157 2.54 -6.94 -4.93
N LEU A 158 3.01 -5.78 -5.40
CA LEU A 158 3.63 -4.77 -4.55
C LEU A 158 2.67 -4.29 -3.46
N MET A 159 1.41 -4.02 -3.80
CA MET A 159 0.39 -3.63 -2.84
C MET A 159 0.16 -4.73 -1.80
N PHE A 160 -0.04 -5.97 -2.21
CA PHE A 160 -0.31 -7.07 -1.28
C PHE A 160 0.86 -7.35 -0.35
N ASP A 161 2.09 -7.49 -0.88
CA ASP A 161 3.26 -7.79 -0.05
C ASP A 161 3.54 -6.69 0.97
N SER A 162 3.44 -5.43 0.53
CA SER A 162 3.70 -4.27 1.39
C SER A 162 2.64 -4.08 2.47
N ILE A 163 1.35 -4.24 2.15
CA ILE A 163 0.26 -4.16 3.13
C ILE A 163 0.37 -5.30 4.13
N LYS A 164 0.61 -6.54 3.67
CA LYS A 164 0.80 -7.69 4.58
C LYS A 164 1.96 -7.43 5.55
N TYR A 165 3.07 -6.87 5.07
CA TYR A 165 4.19 -6.50 5.92
C TYR A 165 3.83 -5.42 6.93
N SER A 166 3.20 -4.33 6.48
CA SER A 166 2.80 -3.22 7.34
C SER A 166 1.83 -3.66 8.43
N LEU A 167 0.82 -4.47 8.07
CA LEU A 167 -0.12 -5.01 9.02
C LEU A 167 0.59 -5.90 10.05
N SER A 168 1.41 -6.87 9.66
CA SER A 168 2.09 -7.71 10.67
C SER A 168 3.06 -6.99 11.61
N ASN A 169 3.48 -5.79 11.25
CA ASN A 169 4.32 -4.95 12.10
C ASN A 169 3.52 -3.85 12.83
N ASN A 170 2.19 -3.93 12.85
CA ASN A 170 1.30 -2.95 13.47
C ASN A 170 1.40 -1.53 12.88
N TYR A 171 1.84 -1.40 11.63
CA TYR A 171 1.96 -0.13 10.89
C TYR A 171 0.68 0.20 10.11
N PHE A 172 -0.43 0.42 10.82
CA PHE A 172 -1.75 0.58 10.20
C PHE A 172 -1.84 1.75 9.20
N ASN A 173 -1.39 2.95 9.58
CA ASN A 173 -1.37 4.11 8.68
C ASN A 173 -0.47 3.89 7.45
N LYS A 174 0.54 3.02 7.58
CA LYS A 174 1.39 2.65 6.44
C LYS A 174 0.63 1.79 5.45
N ALA A 175 -0.14 0.81 5.93
CA ALA A 175 -1.01 0.01 5.10
C ALA A 175 -2.06 0.88 4.37
N ILE A 176 -2.65 1.86 5.05
CA ILE A 176 -3.53 2.87 4.42
C ILE A 176 -2.81 3.61 3.30
N ALA A 177 -1.62 4.16 3.58
CA ALA A 177 -0.86 4.90 2.58
C ALA A 177 -0.49 4.04 1.36
N GLN A 178 -0.12 2.77 1.58
CA GLN A 178 0.19 1.81 0.52
C GLN A 178 -1.04 1.48 -0.34
N PHE A 179 -2.23 1.38 0.26
CA PHE A 179 -3.46 1.17 -0.49
C PHE A 179 -3.89 2.44 -1.27
N ASN A 180 -3.76 3.62 -0.67
CA ASN A 180 -4.02 4.90 -1.34
C ASN A 180 -3.11 5.09 -2.55
N TYR A 181 -1.81 4.79 -2.41
CA TYR A 181 -0.85 4.86 -3.50
C TYR A 181 -1.17 3.86 -4.61
N TYR A 182 -1.59 2.65 -4.24
CA TYR A 182 -2.07 1.66 -5.20
C TYR A 182 -3.24 2.21 -6.03
N LEU A 183 -4.25 2.81 -5.40
CA LEU A 183 -5.38 3.42 -6.10
C LEU A 183 -4.97 4.60 -6.99
N SER A 184 -4.03 5.44 -6.54
CA SER A 184 -3.51 6.55 -7.36
C SER A 184 -2.72 6.05 -8.57
N PHE A 185 -1.93 4.98 -8.43
CA PHE A 185 -1.26 4.35 -9.57
C PHE A 185 -2.27 3.70 -10.50
N LYS A 186 -3.29 3.02 -9.99
CA LYS A 186 -4.38 2.50 -10.82
C LYS A 186 -5.07 3.63 -11.57
N ASP A 187 -5.43 4.75 -10.94
CA ASP A 187 -6.00 5.93 -11.62
C ASP A 187 -5.09 6.48 -12.73
N TYR A 188 -3.77 6.40 -12.55
CA TYR A 188 -2.79 6.82 -13.54
C TYR A 188 -2.74 5.89 -14.77
N PHE A 189 -2.82 4.57 -14.56
CA PHE A 189 -2.82 3.58 -15.64
C PHE A 189 -4.20 3.42 -16.30
N GLU A 190 -5.22 3.32 -15.47
CA GLU A 190 -6.62 3.05 -15.76
C GLU A 190 -7.47 4.18 -15.14
N LYS A 191 -8.05 5.04 -15.98
CA LYS A 191 -8.78 6.21 -15.46
C LYS A 191 -9.91 5.80 -14.51
N ASN A 192 -9.95 6.43 -13.33
CA ASN A 192 -11.07 6.44 -12.37
C ASN A 192 -11.29 5.15 -11.54
N ILE A 193 -10.30 4.29 -11.39
CA ILE A 193 -10.34 3.16 -10.44
C ILE A 193 -10.52 3.63 -9.00
N GLY A 194 -9.77 4.66 -8.56
CA GLY A 194 -9.90 5.23 -7.22
C GLY A 194 -11.28 5.83 -6.96
N GLY A 195 -11.90 6.43 -7.98
CA GLY A 195 -13.27 6.93 -7.91
C GLY A 195 -14.31 5.82 -7.69
N LEU A 196 -14.13 4.65 -8.32
CA LEU A 196 -15.01 3.49 -8.09
C LEU A 196 -14.93 3.00 -6.64
N PHE A 197 -13.74 3.00 -6.04
CA PHE A 197 -13.58 2.67 -4.62
C PHE A 197 -14.27 3.69 -3.71
N MET A 198 -14.18 4.99 -4.01
CA MET A 198 -14.89 6.01 -3.23
C MET A 198 -16.41 5.84 -3.28
N THR A 199 -16.96 5.50 -4.45
CA THR A 199 -18.39 5.19 -4.59
C THR A 199 -18.76 3.98 -3.75
N LEU A 200 -18.00 2.87 -3.87
CA LEU A 200 -18.19 1.67 -3.05
C LEU A 200 -18.19 1.98 -1.55
N GLN A 201 -17.22 2.77 -1.08
CA GLN A 201 -17.12 3.18 0.33
C GLN A 201 -18.35 3.96 0.80
N LYS A 202 -18.81 4.91 -0.01
CA LYS A 202 -20.00 5.71 0.31
C LYS A 202 -21.25 4.83 0.40
N ASP A 203 -21.46 3.97 -0.59
CA ASP A 203 -22.63 3.11 -0.67
C ASP A 203 -22.64 2.09 0.48
N MET A 204 -21.47 1.48 0.75
CA MET A 204 -21.29 0.56 1.87
C MET A 204 -21.51 1.23 3.23
N LYS A 205 -21.10 2.48 3.39
CA LYS A 205 -21.32 3.26 4.61
C LYS A 205 -22.82 3.51 4.85
N GLU A 206 -23.58 3.80 3.81
CA GLU A 206 -25.03 3.98 3.89
C GLU A 206 -25.73 2.64 4.20
N LYS A 207 -25.38 1.58 3.47
CA LYS A 207 -25.90 0.21 3.66
C LYS A 207 -25.64 -0.32 5.07
N ILE A 208 -24.41 -0.28 5.56
CA ILE A 208 -24.07 -0.79 6.90
C ILE A 208 -24.83 -0.03 8.00
N ARG A 209 -25.04 1.28 7.81
CA ARG A 209 -25.75 2.13 8.78
C ARG A 209 -27.27 2.01 8.69
N SER A 210 -27.82 1.30 7.71
CA SER A 210 -29.26 1.01 7.64
C SER A 210 -29.70 -0.07 8.63
N GLY A 211 -28.76 -0.66 9.38
CA GLY A 211 -29.07 -1.65 10.41
C GLY A 211 -29.51 -3.01 9.87
N GLY A 212 -29.13 -3.34 8.62
CA GLY A 212 -29.49 -4.61 7.96
C GLY A 212 -30.62 -4.50 6.94
N ASN A 213 -31.18 -3.31 6.72
CA ASN A 213 -32.16 -3.04 5.66
C ASN A 213 -31.45 -2.74 4.33
N PHE A 214 -30.70 -3.70 3.81
CA PHE A 214 -30.04 -3.63 2.50
C PHE A 214 -29.76 -5.02 1.96
N GLU A 215 -29.37 -5.12 0.68
CA GLU A 215 -28.76 -6.31 0.11
C GLU A 215 -27.41 -5.93 -0.53
N PHE A 216 -26.50 -6.91 -0.60
CA PHE A 216 -25.29 -6.74 -1.40
C PHE A 216 -25.64 -6.86 -2.88
N GLU A 217 -25.20 -5.89 -3.67
CA GLU A 217 -25.42 -5.85 -5.11
C GLU A 217 -24.33 -6.62 -5.87
N SER A 218 -23.14 -6.74 -5.26
CA SER A 218 -21.96 -7.32 -5.91
C SER A 218 -21.04 -8.07 -4.93
N ASP A 219 -20.11 -8.86 -5.49
CA ASP A 219 -19.12 -9.60 -4.71
C ASP A 219 -18.17 -8.63 -3.99
N GLU A 220 -17.88 -7.48 -4.60
CA GLU A 220 -17.04 -6.41 -4.05
C GLU A 220 -17.63 -5.84 -2.76
N GLU A 221 -18.94 -5.58 -2.73
CA GLU A 221 -19.63 -5.12 -1.52
C GLU A 221 -19.60 -6.18 -0.41
N PHE A 222 -19.81 -7.45 -0.79
CA PHE A 222 -19.72 -8.57 0.13
C PHE A 222 -18.32 -8.69 0.77
N LEU A 223 -17.26 -8.62 -0.05
CA LEU A 223 -15.87 -8.67 0.41
C LEU A 223 -15.51 -7.45 1.26
N PHE A 224 -15.98 -6.27 0.89
CA PHE A 224 -15.85 -5.05 1.69
C PHE A 224 -16.52 -5.22 3.07
N GLY A 225 -17.72 -5.80 3.09
CA GLY A 225 -18.46 -6.11 4.31
C GLY A 225 -17.69 -7.05 5.24
N ILE A 226 -17.03 -8.08 4.70
CA ILE A 226 -16.12 -8.94 5.47
C ILE A 226 -14.99 -8.13 6.11
N GLY A 227 -14.33 -7.26 5.34
CA GLY A 227 -13.28 -6.36 5.84
C GLY A 227 -13.75 -5.50 7.03
N GLN A 228 -14.94 -4.92 6.93
CA GLN A 228 -15.55 -4.11 7.99
C GLN A 228 -15.84 -4.92 9.26
N ILE A 229 -16.33 -6.16 9.14
CA ILE A 229 -16.53 -7.05 10.29
C ILE A 229 -15.18 -7.34 10.95
N LEU A 230 -14.16 -7.75 10.17
CA LEU A 230 -12.84 -8.07 10.70
C LEU A 230 -12.23 -6.87 11.45
N ARG A 231 -12.38 -5.66 10.90
CA ARG A 231 -11.90 -4.45 11.55
C ARG A 231 -12.62 -4.15 12.86
N TYR A 232 -13.94 -4.29 12.89
CA TYR A 232 -14.71 -4.10 14.12
C TYR A 232 -14.35 -5.12 15.20
N LEU A 233 -14.16 -6.40 14.82
CA LEU A 233 -13.74 -7.45 15.74
C LEU A 233 -12.35 -7.15 16.34
N LEU A 234 -11.42 -6.68 15.50
CA LEU A 234 -10.10 -6.22 15.97
C LEU A 234 -10.23 -5.10 17.00
N ASP A 235 -11.00 -4.05 16.70
CA ASP A 235 -11.20 -2.91 17.60
C ASP A 235 -11.81 -3.31 18.96
N LYS A 236 -12.70 -4.31 18.98
CA LYS A 236 -13.39 -4.78 20.20
C LYS A 236 -12.67 -5.89 20.96
N SER A 237 -11.67 -6.51 20.37
CA SER A 237 -10.96 -7.60 21.02
C SER A 237 -10.09 -7.06 22.18
N ASN A 238 -10.38 -7.48 23.42
CA ASN A 238 -9.50 -7.28 24.60
C ASN A 238 -8.19 -8.09 24.51
N ILE A 239 -7.77 -8.46 23.30
CA ILE A 239 -6.56 -9.27 23.12
C ILE A 239 -5.40 -8.34 23.44
N GLY A 240 -4.64 -8.69 24.49
CA GLY A 240 -3.39 -8.01 24.87
C GLY A 240 -2.37 -7.90 23.74
N ASP A 241 -2.58 -8.62 22.64
CA ASP A 241 -1.94 -8.48 21.34
C ASP A 241 -2.97 -8.12 20.25
N LYS A 242 -3.15 -6.82 19.97
CA LYS A 242 -3.82 -6.29 18.76
C LYS A 242 -3.00 -6.62 17.50
N ASN A 243 -2.68 -7.88 17.28
CA ASN A 243 -1.84 -8.31 16.18
C ASN A 243 -2.66 -8.31 14.89
N LEU A 244 -2.45 -7.29 14.07
CA LEU A 244 -3.02 -7.15 12.73
C LEU A 244 -2.70 -8.32 11.78
N THR A 245 -1.81 -9.26 12.16
CA THR A 245 -1.48 -10.45 11.37
C THR A 245 -2.68 -11.37 11.10
N PHE A 246 -3.72 -11.38 11.95
CA PHE A 246 -4.85 -12.32 11.79
C PHE A 246 -5.61 -12.13 10.47
N ILE A 247 -5.63 -10.91 9.92
CA ILE A 247 -6.28 -10.64 8.63
C ILE A 247 -5.70 -11.51 7.50
N ARG A 248 -4.42 -11.91 7.60
CA ARG A 248 -3.78 -12.76 6.59
C ARG A 248 -4.51 -14.08 6.40
N GLU A 249 -5.22 -14.59 7.42
CA GLU A 249 -6.03 -15.80 7.30
C GLU A 249 -7.23 -15.64 6.35
N TYR A 250 -7.61 -14.39 6.06
CA TYR A 250 -8.72 -14.01 5.20
C TYR A 250 -8.26 -13.53 3.81
N LEU A 251 -6.95 -13.38 3.61
CA LEU A 251 -6.32 -13.07 2.32
C LEU A 251 -5.77 -14.36 1.68
N ASP A 252 -5.41 -14.29 0.40
CA ASP A 252 -4.90 -15.35 -0.46
C ASP A 252 -5.82 -16.59 -0.55
N ASN A 253 -7.14 -16.39 -0.46
CA ASN A 253 -8.09 -17.50 -0.44
C ASN A 253 -8.90 -17.58 -1.73
N ASP A 254 -8.65 -18.61 -2.55
CA ASP A 254 -9.42 -18.85 -3.77
C ASP A 254 -10.89 -19.25 -3.52
N ASN A 255 -11.29 -19.58 -2.28
CA ASN A 255 -12.61 -20.13 -1.96
C ASN A 255 -13.43 -19.23 -1.00
N PRO A 256 -14.44 -18.51 -1.52
CA PRO A 256 -15.34 -17.66 -0.74
C PRO A 256 -16.02 -18.39 0.43
N LYS A 257 -16.45 -19.65 0.24
CA LYS A 257 -17.09 -20.45 1.30
C LYS A 257 -16.15 -20.67 2.49
N LYS A 258 -14.85 -20.88 2.22
CA LYS A 258 -13.85 -21.00 3.29
C LYS A 258 -13.69 -19.70 4.08
N ILE A 259 -13.80 -18.54 3.43
CA ILE A 259 -13.76 -17.23 4.11
C ILE A 259 -14.94 -17.10 5.08
N VAL A 260 -16.16 -17.41 4.61
CA VAL A 260 -17.35 -17.34 5.44
C VAL A 260 -17.27 -18.29 6.64
N GLU A 261 -16.79 -19.53 6.45
CA GLU A 261 -16.62 -20.49 7.56
C GLU A 261 -15.53 -20.07 8.57
N LYS A 262 -14.45 -19.43 8.12
CA LYS A 262 -13.47 -18.80 9.02
C LYS A 262 -14.12 -17.66 9.80
N LEU A 263 -14.90 -16.81 9.13
CA LEU A 263 -15.57 -15.68 9.76
C LEU A 263 -16.60 -16.12 10.81
N LYS A 264 -17.41 -17.16 10.53
CA LYS A 264 -18.35 -17.75 11.50
C LYS A 264 -17.64 -18.17 12.78
N ARG A 265 -16.52 -18.90 12.66
CA ARG A 265 -15.72 -19.34 13.82
C ARG A 265 -15.17 -18.17 14.61
N LEU A 266 -14.71 -17.12 13.93
CA LEU A 266 -14.21 -15.90 14.56
C LEU A 266 -15.32 -15.16 15.32
N ILE A 267 -16.50 -15.02 14.71
CA ILE A 267 -17.68 -14.40 15.34
C ILE A 267 -18.10 -15.17 16.58
N VAL A 268 -18.19 -16.51 16.52
CA VAL A 268 -18.52 -17.35 17.70
C VAL A 268 -17.50 -17.15 18.82
N ARG A 269 -16.21 -17.12 18.49
CA ARG A 269 -15.13 -16.92 19.47
C ARG A 269 -15.24 -15.58 20.21
N TYR A 270 -15.64 -14.51 19.52
CA TYR A 270 -15.76 -13.16 20.12
C TYR A 270 -17.18 -12.79 20.55
N GLY A 271 -18.19 -13.57 20.18
CA GLY A 271 -19.60 -13.26 20.40
C GLY A 271 -19.97 -13.17 21.89
N HIS A 272 -19.17 -13.75 22.78
CA HIS A 272 -19.33 -13.62 24.23
C HIS A 272 -18.83 -12.27 24.78
N ASN A 273 -17.79 -11.68 24.17
CA ASN A 273 -17.18 -10.41 24.60
C ASN A 273 -17.82 -9.20 23.93
N ILE A 274 -18.17 -9.37 22.66
CA ILE A 274 -18.93 -8.37 21.92
C ILE A 274 -20.36 -8.53 22.42
N LYS A 275 -20.96 -7.48 22.98
CA LYS A 275 -22.41 -7.44 23.20
C LYS A 275 -23.12 -7.38 21.84
N VAL A 276 -22.97 -8.43 21.01
CA VAL A 276 -23.48 -8.58 19.63
C VAL A 276 -24.97 -8.22 19.63
N ILE A 277 -25.66 -8.56 20.70
CA ILE A 277 -27.08 -8.31 20.94
C ILE A 277 -27.49 -6.81 20.86
N LYS A 278 -26.57 -5.84 21.02
CA LYS A 278 -26.91 -4.40 21.06
C LYS A 278 -26.50 -3.57 19.83
N ASN A 279 -25.77 -4.12 18.84
CA ASN A 279 -25.39 -3.37 17.64
C ASN A 279 -26.14 -3.87 16.40
N SER A 280 -27.20 -3.16 16.02
CA SER A 280 -28.01 -3.46 14.83
C SER A 280 -27.22 -3.47 13.53
N ASN A 281 -26.21 -2.59 13.38
CA ASN A 281 -25.41 -2.50 12.16
C ASN A 281 -24.50 -3.72 12.02
N LEU A 282 -23.86 -4.15 13.12
CA LEU A 282 -23.04 -5.36 13.12
C LEU A 282 -23.89 -6.60 12.79
N ASN A 283 -25.02 -6.74 13.47
CA ASN A 283 -25.91 -7.89 13.28
C ASN A 283 -26.48 -7.93 11.86
N GLY A 284 -26.90 -6.77 11.35
CA GLY A 284 -27.34 -6.61 9.97
C GLY A 284 -26.26 -7.04 8.99
N LEU A 285 -25.04 -6.51 9.13
CA LEU A 285 -23.93 -6.83 8.23
C LEU A 285 -23.52 -8.30 8.29
N ILE A 286 -23.43 -8.90 9.49
CA ILE A 286 -23.15 -10.34 9.65
C ILE A 286 -24.24 -11.15 8.95
N SER A 287 -25.51 -10.84 9.20
CA SER A 287 -26.64 -11.54 8.56
C SER A 287 -26.51 -11.52 7.04
N LYS A 288 -26.25 -10.34 6.44
CA LYS A 288 -26.08 -10.19 4.99
C LYS A 288 -24.88 -10.94 4.44
N VAL A 289 -23.74 -10.94 5.15
CA VAL A 289 -22.56 -11.74 4.74
C VAL A 289 -22.86 -13.23 4.80
N LEU A 290 -23.61 -13.70 5.80
CA LEU A 290 -23.94 -15.12 5.93
C LEU A 290 -24.98 -15.60 4.91
N SER A 291 -25.85 -14.71 4.42
CA SER A 291 -26.89 -15.02 3.43
C SER A 291 -26.48 -14.78 1.99
N TYR A 292 -25.35 -14.11 1.74
CA TYR A 292 -24.91 -13.78 0.39
C TYR A 292 -24.42 -14.99 -0.39
N GLU A 293 -24.90 -15.15 -1.62
CA GLU A 293 -24.41 -16.13 -2.57
C GLU A 293 -23.34 -15.49 -3.47
N TYR A 294 -22.08 -15.84 -3.21
CA TYR A 294 -20.94 -15.33 -3.98
C TYR A 294 -21.00 -15.77 -5.45
N LYS A 295 -20.92 -14.82 -6.37
CA LYS A 295 -21.12 -15.05 -7.81
C LYS A 295 -19.82 -15.39 -8.53
N GLY A 296 -18.69 -14.86 -8.06
CA GLY A 296 -17.39 -15.00 -8.67
C GLY A 296 -16.72 -16.36 -8.42
N LYS A 297 -15.67 -16.66 -9.20
CA LYS A 297 -14.87 -17.89 -9.06
C LYS A 297 -13.73 -17.77 -8.05
N LYS A 298 -13.23 -16.55 -7.85
CA LYS A 298 -12.09 -16.23 -6.99
C LYS A 298 -12.41 -15.02 -6.14
N VAL A 299 -11.79 -14.96 -4.97
CA VAL A 299 -11.86 -13.82 -4.08
C VAL A 299 -10.90 -12.75 -4.57
N ASP A 300 -11.35 -11.51 -4.53
CA ASP A 300 -10.53 -10.35 -4.82
C ASP A 300 -10.23 -9.58 -3.53
N ASP A 301 -9.11 -9.97 -2.92
CA ASP A 301 -8.70 -9.53 -1.59
C ASP A 301 -8.60 -8.01 -1.44
N LYS A 302 -8.44 -7.25 -2.53
CA LYS A 302 -8.37 -5.78 -2.48
C LYS A 302 -9.62 -5.16 -1.85
N TYR A 303 -10.79 -5.79 -2.01
CA TYR A 303 -12.03 -5.30 -1.40
C TYR A 303 -12.12 -5.63 0.09
N ILE A 304 -11.59 -6.79 0.52
CA ILE A 304 -11.44 -7.10 1.95
C ILE A 304 -10.48 -6.10 2.60
N ILE A 305 -9.33 -5.85 1.97
CA ILE A 305 -8.33 -4.87 2.43
C ILE A 305 -8.94 -3.48 2.51
N CYS A 306 -9.66 -3.05 1.47
CA CYS A 306 -10.34 -1.76 1.47
C CYS A 306 -11.30 -1.62 2.65
N GLY A 307 -12.20 -2.59 2.83
CA GLY A 307 -13.15 -2.61 3.93
C GLY A 307 -12.48 -2.67 5.30
N PHE A 308 -11.34 -3.32 5.43
CA PHE A 308 -10.60 -3.40 6.69
C PHE A 308 -9.84 -2.11 7.05
N LEU A 309 -9.22 -1.47 6.05
CA LEU A 309 -8.42 -0.27 6.22
C LEU A 309 -9.26 0.99 6.45
N ASP A 310 -10.50 1.00 5.97
CA ASP A 310 -11.41 2.14 6.09
C ASP A 310 -11.81 2.45 7.56
N GLU A 311 -12.52 3.57 7.75
CA GLU A 311 -13.20 3.82 9.02
C GLU A 311 -14.26 2.73 9.29
N VAL A 312 -14.51 2.48 10.57
CA VAL A 312 -15.46 1.43 10.99
C VAL A 312 -16.89 1.97 10.92
N TYR A 313 -17.61 1.60 9.86
CA TYR A 313 -18.98 2.06 9.60
C TYR A 313 -20.01 1.49 10.57
N ILE A 314 -19.67 0.39 11.24
CA ILE A 314 -20.51 -0.33 12.22
C ILE A 314 -20.81 0.51 13.47
N TYR A 315 -19.97 1.49 13.83
CA TYR A 315 -20.23 2.36 14.98
C TYR A 315 -21.39 3.33 14.73
N ASN A 316 -22.34 3.36 15.68
CA ASN A 316 -23.44 4.31 15.68
C ASN A 316 -22.98 5.68 16.23
N LYS A 317 -23.31 6.78 15.52
CA LYS A 317 -22.98 8.14 15.96
C LYS A 317 -23.49 8.47 17.38
N LYS A 318 -24.59 7.85 17.83
CA LYS A 318 -25.20 8.07 19.15
C LYS A 318 -24.39 7.50 20.33
N ASN A 319 -23.46 6.57 20.11
CA ASN A 319 -22.66 5.95 21.19
C ASN A 319 -21.23 6.51 21.32
N ASN A 320 -20.84 7.46 20.46
CA ASN A 320 -19.47 7.96 20.38
C ASN A 320 -18.98 8.74 21.61
N SER A 321 -19.89 9.21 22.47
CA SER A 321 -19.55 9.89 23.73
C SER A 321 -19.21 8.91 24.87
N GLU A 322 -19.74 7.68 24.84
CA GLU A 322 -19.49 6.68 25.88
C GLU A 322 -18.46 5.62 25.45
N GLU A 323 -18.46 5.19 24.18
CA GLU A 323 -17.57 4.11 23.71
C GLU A 323 -16.12 4.56 23.46
N LYS A 324 -15.85 5.86 23.31
CA LYS A 324 -14.48 6.40 23.20
C LYS A 324 -13.76 6.57 24.54
N GLY A 325 -14.47 6.43 25.68
CA GLY A 325 -13.91 6.56 27.02
C GLY A 325 -13.10 5.36 27.48
N ASN A 326 -13.30 4.17 26.89
CA ASN A 326 -12.72 2.91 27.39
C ASN A 326 -11.56 2.36 26.55
N ILE A 327 -10.91 3.18 25.71
CA ILE A 327 -9.73 2.77 24.93
C ILE A 327 -8.43 3.39 25.48
N ASN A 328 -8.52 4.18 26.55
CA ASN A 328 -7.38 4.88 27.16
C ASN A 328 -7.18 4.50 28.64
N GLU A 329 -7.08 3.21 28.95
CA GLU A 329 -6.35 2.72 30.13
C GLU A 329 -5.42 1.57 29.75
#